data_AF-A0A532DWK2-F1
#
_entry.id   AF-A0A532DWK2-F1
#
_cell.length_a   1.000
_cell.length_b   1.000
_cell.length_c   1.000
_cell.angle_alpha   90.00
_cell.angle_beta   90.00
_cell.angle_gamma   90.00
#
_symmetry.space_group_name_H-M   'P 1'
#
loop_
_entity.id
_entity.type
_entity.pdbx_description
1 polymer ?
#
loop_
_entity_poly.entity_id
_entity_poly.type
_entity_poly.pdbx_seq_one_letter_code
_entity_poly.pdbx_strand_id
1 'polypeptide(L)'
;MTKESPTSTILRIGHRGACGHAPENTLASIEQAIVLRCALTEVDIQRTSDDELVLLHDERVDRTTNGRGRVADLTLPDIRTLDAGGGESPPTLDDVLKAASGRIGLILELKTGGSAYDVFAIVRGATSLNL
;
A
#
# COMPACT_ATOMS: atom_id res chain seq x y z
N MET A 1 -9.13 41.49 10.72
CA MET A 1 -9.22 40.13 10.12
C MET A 1 -7.92 39.86 9.40
N THR A 2 -7.00 39.14 10.05
CA THR A 2 -5.75 38.72 9.43
C THR A 2 -6.09 37.63 8.41
N LYS A 3 -5.83 37.90 7.13
CA LYS A 3 -5.72 36.85 6.11
C LYS A 3 -4.52 36.01 6.54
N GLU A 4 -4.76 34.86 7.16
CA GLU A 4 -3.69 33.87 7.25
C GLU A 4 -3.34 33.46 5.82
N SER A 5 -2.10 33.76 5.42
CA SER A 5 -1.50 33.17 4.23
C SER A 5 -1.50 31.66 4.42
N PRO A 6 -1.85 30.85 3.41
CA PRO A 6 -1.68 29.40 3.54
C PRO A 6 -0.20 29.16 3.88
N THR A 7 0.07 28.59 5.05
CA THR A 7 1.41 28.12 5.39
C THR A 7 1.77 27.10 4.32
N SER A 8 2.82 27.38 3.54
CA SER A 8 3.33 26.45 2.53
C SER A 8 3.94 25.24 3.25
N THR A 9 3.08 24.37 3.75
CA THR A 9 3.48 23.19 4.51
C THR A 9 3.98 22.17 3.51
N ILE A 10 5.25 21.81 3.60
CA ILE A 10 5.81 20.69 2.85
C ILE A 10 5.17 19.42 3.40
N LEU A 11 4.42 18.69 2.57
CA LEU A 11 3.84 17.41 2.96
C LEU A 11 4.93 16.33 3.01
N ARG A 12 4.96 15.60 4.12
CA ARG A 12 5.78 14.38 4.24
C ARG A 12 4.93 13.20 3.80
N ILE A 13 5.38 12.53 2.75
CA ILE A 13 4.74 11.36 2.16
C ILE A 13 5.70 10.21 2.32
N GLY A 14 5.27 9.14 3.00
CA GLY A 14 6.02 7.89 3.02
C GLY A 14 5.97 7.25 1.63
N HIS A 15 7.11 7.06 0.96
CA HIS A 15 7.16 6.34 -0.30
C HIS A 15 7.22 4.82 -0.03
N ARG A 16 6.23 4.07 -0.54
CA ARG A 16 6.03 2.64 -0.27
C ARG A 16 5.97 2.32 1.22
N GLY A 17 5.23 3.12 1.98
CA GLY A 17 5.39 3.20 3.43
C GLY A 17 6.55 4.10 3.83
N ALA A 18 7.15 3.89 4.99
CA ALA A 18 8.43 4.48 5.34
C ALA A 18 9.58 3.53 4.94
N CYS A 19 9.79 3.31 3.63
CA CYS A 19 10.68 2.26 3.10
C CYS A 19 12.17 2.38 3.52
N GLY A 20 12.60 3.54 4.02
CA GLY A 20 13.92 3.72 4.62
C GLY A 20 14.04 3.18 6.06
N HIS A 21 12.93 2.81 6.69
CA HIS A 21 12.84 2.42 8.10
C HIS A 21 12.25 1.01 8.31
N ALA A 22 11.48 0.50 7.36
CA ALA A 22 10.89 -0.83 7.36
C ALA A 22 10.75 -1.34 5.91
N PRO A 23 10.59 -2.66 5.69
CA PRO A 23 10.52 -3.22 4.34
C PRO A 23 9.39 -2.58 3.53
N GLU A 24 9.68 -2.17 2.29
CA GLU A 24 8.72 -1.43 1.45
C GLU A 24 7.40 -2.18 1.26
N ASN A 25 6.29 -1.45 1.14
CA ASN A 25 4.96 -1.99 0.84
C ASN A 25 4.45 -3.03 1.87
N THR A 26 4.90 -2.95 3.12
CA THR A 26 4.43 -3.79 4.24
C THR A 26 3.59 -3.01 5.24
N LEU A 27 2.83 -3.70 6.09
CA LEU A 27 2.09 -3.05 7.18
C LEU A 27 3.05 -2.38 8.17
N ALA A 28 4.21 -2.99 8.43
CA ALA A 28 5.27 -2.38 9.23
C ALA A 28 5.74 -1.03 8.63
N SER A 29 5.90 -0.93 7.31
CA SER A 29 6.28 0.33 6.67
C SER A 29 5.22 1.42 6.76
N ILE A 30 3.94 1.05 6.70
CA ILE A 30 2.82 1.98 6.90
C ILE A 30 2.78 2.44 8.35
N GLU A 31 2.96 1.53 9.31
CA GLU A 31 3.02 1.85 10.73
C GLU A 31 4.17 2.83 11.04
N GLN A 32 5.34 2.62 10.43
CA GLN A 32 6.45 3.56 10.56
C GLN A 32 6.13 4.94 9.97
N ALA A 33 5.41 5.02 8.85
CA ALA A 33 4.97 6.30 8.30
C ALA A 33 4.03 7.05 9.29
N ILE A 34 3.17 6.32 10.00
CA ILE A 34 2.30 6.87 11.06
C ILE A 34 3.13 7.38 12.24
N VAL A 35 4.09 6.58 12.73
CA VAL A 35 5.00 6.96 13.83
C VAL A 35 5.79 8.22 13.49
N LEU A 36 6.27 8.34 12.25
CA LEU A 36 7.00 9.51 11.74
C LEU A 36 6.09 10.72 11.45
N ARG A 37 4.77 10.56 11.63
CA ARG A 37 3.73 11.57 11.41
C ARG A 37 3.69 12.05 9.95
N CYS A 38 3.89 11.16 8.99
CA CYS A 38 3.63 11.46 7.59
C CYS A 38 2.15 11.82 7.40
N ALA A 39 1.86 12.75 6.49
CA ALA A 39 0.48 13.13 6.18
C ALA A 39 -0.19 12.06 5.30
N LEU A 40 0.58 11.51 4.37
CA LEU A 40 0.18 10.41 3.51
C LEU A 40 1.26 9.34 3.46
N THR A 41 0.89 8.15 3.02
CA THR A 41 1.82 7.16 2.52
C THR A 41 1.37 6.70 1.13
N GLU A 42 2.33 6.57 0.23
CA GLU A 42 2.18 5.96 -1.07
C GLU A 42 2.44 4.45 -0.94
N VAL A 43 1.69 3.67 -1.72
CA VAL A 43 1.79 2.22 -1.83
C VAL A 43 1.51 1.77 -3.26
N ASP A 44 2.17 0.69 -3.68
CA ASP A 44 2.09 0.16 -5.04
C ASP A 44 1.17 -1.06 -5.10
N ILE A 45 0.25 -1.10 -6.07
CA ILE A 45 -0.75 -2.18 -6.20
C ILE A 45 -0.46 -3.03 -7.43
N GLN A 46 -0.32 -4.34 -7.19
CA GLN A 46 -0.24 -5.40 -8.21
C GLN A 46 -1.41 -6.37 -8.07
N ARG A 47 -1.59 -7.22 -9.08
CA ARG A 47 -2.65 -8.23 -9.15
C ARG A 47 -2.09 -9.64 -9.24
N THR A 48 -2.63 -10.54 -8.41
CA THR A 48 -2.32 -11.97 -8.40
C THR A 48 -3.06 -12.74 -9.50
N SER A 49 -2.72 -14.02 -9.71
CA SER A 49 -3.37 -14.88 -10.70
C SER A 49 -4.84 -15.19 -10.37
N ASP A 50 -5.23 -15.03 -9.10
CA ASP A 50 -6.59 -15.21 -8.58
C ASP A 50 -7.33 -13.87 -8.35
N ASP A 51 -6.93 -12.82 -9.07
CA ASP A 51 -7.56 -11.48 -9.11
C ASP A 51 -7.52 -10.67 -7.81
N GLU A 52 -6.70 -11.08 -6.83
CA GLU A 52 -6.51 -10.34 -5.58
C GLU A 52 -5.52 -9.18 -5.77
N LEU A 53 -5.78 -8.06 -5.06
CA LEU A 53 -4.95 -6.86 -5.11
C LEU A 53 -3.98 -6.83 -3.92
N VAL A 54 -2.69 -6.87 -4.22
CA VAL A 54 -1.61 -6.96 -3.24
C VAL A 54 -0.63 -5.80 -3.37
N LEU A 55 0.06 -5.49 -2.28
CA LEU A 55 1.06 -4.44 -2.25
C LEU A 55 2.43 -4.95 -2.68
N LEU A 56 2.91 -4.49 -3.84
CA LEU A 56 4.24 -4.80 -4.36
C LEU A 56 4.58 -3.83 -5.49
N HIS A 57 5.81 -3.31 -5.54
CA HIS A 57 6.20 -2.36 -6.58
C HIS A 57 6.42 -3.05 -7.94
N ASP A 58 7.27 -4.08 -7.95
CA ASP A 58 7.72 -4.74 -9.17
C ASP A 58 6.67 -5.73 -9.70
N GLU A 59 6.74 -6.09 -10.98
CA GLU A 59 5.93 -7.18 -11.53
C GLU A 59 6.31 -8.56 -10.97
N ARG A 60 7.46 -8.64 -10.27
CA ARG A 60 8.05 -9.87 -9.75
C ARG A 60 8.35 -9.75 -8.28
N VAL A 61 8.17 -10.83 -7.54
CA VAL A 61 8.38 -10.87 -6.09
C VAL A 61 9.86 -10.93 -5.70
N ASP A 62 10.75 -11.20 -6.66
CA ASP A 62 12.16 -11.58 -6.46
C ASP A 62 13.00 -10.55 -5.69
N ARG A 63 12.75 -9.24 -5.85
CA ARG A 63 13.60 -8.19 -5.26
C ARG A 63 13.33 -7.99 -3.77
N THR A 64 12.06 -8.04 -3.38
CA THR A 64 11.60 -7.61 -2.05
C THR A 64 11.09 -8.76 -1.21
N THR A 65 11.14 -10.00 -1.70
CA THR A 65 10.71 -11.17 -0.95
C THR A 65 11.73 -12.31 -1.03
N ASN A 66 11.52 -13.36 -0.24
CA ASN A 66 12.25 -14.62 -0.36
C ASN A 66 11.75 -15.53 -1.51
N GLY A 67 10.71 -15.12 -2.25
CA GLY A 67 10.12 -15.87 -3.35
C GLY A 67 10.71 -15.55 -4.72
N ARG A 68 10.18 -16.20 -5.76
CA ARG A 68 10.48 -15.90 -7.17
C ARG A 68 9.24 -16.06 -8.02
N GLY A 69 9.14 -15.24 -9.07
CA GLY A 69 8.04 -15.34 -10.05
C GLY A 69 7.36 -14.01 -10.29
N ARG A 70 6.49 -13.95 -11.30
CA ARG A 70 5.64 -12.78 -11.53
C ARG A 70 4.48 -12.81 -10.54
N VAL A 71 4.07 -11.65 -10.06
CA VAL A 71 2.88 -11.55 -9.18
C VAL A 71 1.65 -12.12 -9.88
N ALA A 72 1.50 -11.85 -11.19
CA ALA A 72 0.40 -12.35 -12.02
C ALA A 72 0.40 -13.88 -12.24
N ASP A 73 1.47 -14.59 -11.86
CA ASP A 73 1.56 -16.06 -11.95
C ASP A 73 1.34 -16.76 -10.60
N LEU A 74 1.12 -15.99 -9.52
CA LEU A 74 1.01 -16.49 -8.14
C LEU A 74 -0.37 -16.19 -7.57
N THR A 75 -0.93 -17.09 -6.76
CA THR A 75 -2.20 -16.86 -6.04
C THR A 75 -1.96 -16.04 -4.77
N LEU A 76 -2.99 -15.41 -4.20
CA LEU A 76 -2.87 -14.74 -2.91
C LEU A 76 -2.36 -15.68 -1.78
N PRO A 77 -2.82 -16.94 -1.66
CA PRO A 77 -2.21 -17.91 -0.76
C PRO A 77 -0.70 -18.06 -0.96
N ASP A 78 -0.22 -18.15 -2.21
CA ASP A 78 1.22 -18.25 -2.49
C ASP A 78 1.95 -16.98 -2.01
N ILE A 79 1.42 -15.80 -2.36
CA ILE A 79 1.98 -14.50 -1.98
C ILE A 79 2.04 -14.35 -0.45
N ARG A 80 1.01 -14.77 0.28
CA ARG A 80 0.97 -14.70 1.75
C ARG A 80 1.99 -15.61 2.44
N THR A 81 2.56 -16.60 1.74
CA THR A 81 3.66 -17.41 2.30
C THR A 81 5.03 -16.76 2.20
N LEU A 82 5.16 -15.68 1.43
CA LEU A 82 6.42 -15.00 1.21
C LEU A 82 6.78 -14.10 2.40
N ASP A 83 8.09 -14.01 2.68
CA ASP A 83 8.66 -13.04 3.61
C ASP A 83 9.17 -11.85 2.80
N ALA A 84 8.48 -10.71 2.94
CA ALA A 84 8.79 -9.42 2.35
C ALA A 84 9.86 -8.63 3.14
N GLY A 85 10.45 -9.25 4.16
CA GLY A 85 11.44 -8.69 5.07
C GLY A 85 10.92 -8.67 6.51
N GLY A 86 11.77 -9.10 7.45
CA GLY A 86 11.45 -9.01 8.88
C GLY A 86 10.26 -9.86 9.33
N GLY A 87 9.86 -10.87 8.53
CA GLY A 87 8.70 -11.71 8.80
C GLY A 87 7.37 -11.11 8.35
N GLU A 88 7.37 -9.95 7.68
CA GLU A 88 6.18 -9.37 7.07
C GLU A 88 5.82 -10.14 5.80
N SER A 89 4.54 -10.36 5.54
CA SER A 89 4.05 -10.85 4.25
C SER A 89 3.55 -9.68 3.40
N PRO A 90 3.61 -9.76 2.05
CA PRO A 90 2.96 -8.76 1.20
C PRO A 90 1.46 -8.65 1.54
N PRO A 91 0.97 -7.48 1.96
CA PRO A 91 -0.42 -7.31 2.39
C PRO A 91 -1.36 -7.13 1.19
N THR A 92 -2.65 -7.38 1.41
CA THR A 92 -3.68 -7.00 0.43
C THR A 92 -4.02 -5.52 0.53
N LEU A 93 -4.68 -4.97 -0.48
CA LEU A 93 -5.24 -3.61 -0.40
C LEU A 93 -6.20 -3.45 0.78
N ASP A 94 -7.02 -4.47 1.08
CA ASP A 94 -7.97 -4.43 2.21
C ASP A 94 -7.24 -4.39 3.57
N ASP A 95 -6.16 -5.16 3.73
CA ASP A 95 -5.31 -5.11 4.93
C ASP A 95 -4.77 -3.68 5.16
N VAL A 96 -4.34 -3.02 4.09
CA VAL A 96 -3.78 -1.66 4.11
C VAL A 96 -4.83 -0.61 4.41
N LEU A 97 -6.02 -0.71 3.80
CA LEU A 97 -7.12 0.20 4.08
C LEU A 97 -7.54 0.13 5.55
N LYS A 98 -7.60 -1.07 6.12
CA LYS A 98 -7.86 -1.28 7.56
C LYS A 98 -6.77 -0.67 8.43
N ALA A 99 -5.49 -0.88 8.08
CA ALA A 99 -4.36 -0.36 8.85
C ALA A 99 -4.24 1.18 8.80
N ALA A 100 -4.63 1.80 7.68
CA ALA A 100 -4.55 3.23 7.45
C ALA A 100 -5.77 4.03 7.93
N SER A 101 -6.94 3.39 8.00
CA SER A 101 -8.23 4.05 8.28
C SER A 101 -8.18 4.93 9.54
N GLY A 102 -8.46 6.23 9.37
CA GLY A 102 -8.43 7.22 10.44
C GLY A 102 -7.03 7.57 10.99
N ARG A 103 -5.96 7.04 10.40
CA ARG A 103 -4.59 7.16 10.92
C ARG A 103 -3.63 7.86 9.94
N ILE A 104 -3.76 7.61 8.64
CA ILE A 104 -2.91 8.22 7.59
C ILE A 104 -3.66 8.27 6.24
N GLY A 105 -3.37 9.26 5.39
CA GLY A 105 -3.85 9.29 4.01
C GLY A 105 -3.12 8.29 3.11
N LEU A 106 -3.76 7.78 2.07
CA LEU A 106 -3.16 6.85 1.12
C LEU A 106 -3.05 7.46 -0.28
N ILE A 107 -1.93 7.22 -0.95
CA ILE A 107 -1.75 7.39 -2.39
C ILE A 107 -1.59 5.98 -2.96
N LEU A 108 -2.52 5.58 -3.83
CA LEU A 108 -2.54 4.24 -4.42
C LEU A 108 -1.96 4.30 -5.83
N GLU A 109 -0.75 3.76 -6.03
CA GLU A 109 -0.17 3.63 -7.36
C GLU A 109 -0.62 2.33 -8.03
N LEU A 110 -1.34 2.44 -9.15
CA LEU A 110 -1.86 1.29 -9.89
C LEU A 110 -0.80 0.79 -10.90
N LYS A 111 -0.17 -0.36 -10.63
CA LYS A 111 0.83 -0.94 -11.54
C LYS A 111 0.20 -1.78 -12.64
N THR A 112 -0.88 -2.48 -12.32
CA THR A 112 -1.57 -3.36 -13.29
C THR A 112 -2.67 -2.60 -14.03
N GLY A 113 -2.63 -2.62 -15.37
CA GLY A 113 -3.69 -2.05 -16.20
C GLY A 113 -5.06 -2.70 -15.92
N GLY A 114 -6.13 -1.91 -15.97
CA GLY A 114 -7.50 -2.40 -15.73
C GLY A 114 -7.89 -2.54 -14.25
N SER A 115 -6.97 -2.35 -13.30
CA SER A 115 -7.24 -2.49 -11.86
C SER A 115 -8.07 -1.36 -11.24
N ALA A 116 -8.28 -0.25 -11.95
CA ALA A 116 -8.90 0.96 -11.40
C ALA A 116 -10.31 0.74 -10.84
N TYR A 117 -11.15 -0.05 -11.53
CA TYR A 117 -12.51 -0.33 -11.06
C TYR A 117 -12.54 -1.21 -9.81
N ASP A 118 -11.65 -2.20 -9.74
CA ASP A 118 -11.57 -3.11 -8.60
C ASP A 118 -11.01 -2.39 -7.36
N VAL A 119 -9.97 -1.56 -7.54
CA VAL A 119 -9.48 -0.67 -6.48
C VAL A 119 -10.58 0.27 -6.01
N PHE A 120 -11.32 0.90 -6.93
CA PHE A 120 -12.45 1.76 -6.57
C PHE A 120 -13.51 1.00 -5.76
N ALA A 121 -13.88 -0.21 -6.17
CA ALA A 121 -14.88 -1.02 -5.47
C ALA A 121 -14.43 -1.37 -4.04
N ILE A 122 -13.17 -1.78 -3.87
CA ILE A 122 -12.60 -2.12 -2.55
C ILE A 122 -12.53 -0.87 -1.66
N VAL A 123 -12.00 0.25 -2.17
CA VAL A 123 -11.91 1.51 -1.42
C VAL A 123 -13.31 2.00 -1.01
N ARG A 124 -14.27 1.98 -1.94
CA ARG A 124 -15.67 2.35 -1.66
C ARG A 124 -16.29 1.44 -0.61
N GLY A 125 -16.00 0.13 -0.63
CA GLY A 125 -16.49 -0.81 0.38
C GLY A 125 -15.89 -0.59 1.77
N ALA A 126 -14.61 -0.21 1.84
CA ALA A 126 -13.89 0.01 3.10
C ALA A 126 -14.26 1.34 3.77
N THR A 127 -14.62 2.36 2.99
CA THR A 127 -15.15 3.62 3.50
C THR A 127 -16.67 3.51 3.57
N SER A 128 -17.30 3.61 4.74
CA SER A 128 -18.79 3.66 4.85
C SER A 128 -19.41 4.95 4.27
N LEU A 129 -18.87 5.47 3.16
CA LEU A 129 -19.36 6.61 2.41
C LEU A 129 -20.60 6.16 1.61
N ASN A 130 -21.77 6.34 2.24
CA ASN A 130 -23.03 6.47 1.53
C ASN A 130 -22.94 7.70 0.61
N LEU A 131 -22.64 7.46 -0.67
CA LEU A 131 -22.95 8.39 -1.77
C LEU A 131 -24.33 8.06 -2.34
#